data_AF-A0AAV3Z832-F1
#
_entry.id   AF-A0AAV3Z832-F1
#
_cell.length_a   1.000
_cell.length_b   1.000
_cell.length_c   1.000
_cell.angle_alpha   90.00
_cell.angle_beta   90.00
_cell.angle_gamma   90.00
#
_symmetry.space_group_name_H-M   'P 1'
#
loop_
_entity.id
_entity.type
_entity.pdbx_description
1 polymer ?
#
loop_
_entity_poly.entity_id
_entity_poly.type
_entity_poly.pdbx_seq_one_letter_code
_entity_poly.pdbx_strand_id
1 'polypeptide(L)'
;MEYALAVGVVGCCLNRLVNFTLEAFSDSRLSRHYTYRDPGGPAQQVYTVVPSPLIGFPVKNVLIHVRKNRQNDAVTLCEVYAFGEVACQAGKFGRQCEHDCNCVDQTEACFVSTGGCPSGCAAGYTGEDCYTLLVPYSVLTCLRHIC
;
A
#
# COMPACT_ATOMS: atom_id res chain seq x y z
N MET A 1 22.63 26.96 30.70
CA MET A 1 23.16 25.65 30.27
C MET A 1 22.01 24.67 30.35
N GLU A 2 21.42 24.35 29.21
CA GLU A 2 20.39 23.33 29.12
C GLU A 2 20.70 22.54 27.84
N TYR A 3 21.36 21.40 28.03
CA TYR A 3 21.64 20.46 26.95
C TYR A 3 20.35 19.67 26.72
N ALA A 4 19.47 20.17 25.86
CA ALA A 4 18.49 19.32 25.22
C ALA A 4 19.24 18.48 24.19
N LEU A 5 19.53 17.23 24.55
CA LEU A 5 19.91 16.20 23.59
C LEU A 5 18.77 16.11 22.58
N ALA A 6 18.97 16.75 21.43
CA ALA A 6 18.23 16.43 20.23
C ALA A 6 18.34 14.92 20.07
N VAL A 7 17.22 14.21 20.24
CA VAL A 7 17.10 12.83 19.76
C VAL A 7 17.44 12.95 18.29
N GLY A 8 18.67 12.61 17.95
CA GLY A 8 19.11 12.52 16.58
C GLY A 8 18.19 11.49 15.95
N VAL A 9 17.20 11.97 15.21
CA VAL A 9 16.66 11.18 14.10
C VAL A 9 17.88 10.98 13.23
N VAL A 10 18.59 9.87 13.46
CA VAL A 10 19.59 9.38 12.54
C VAL A 10 18.86 9.36 11.22
N GLY A 11 19.25 10.27 10.31
CA GLY A 11 18.63 10.48 9.02
C GLY A 11 18.90 9.28 8.11
N CYS A 12 18.44 8.10 8.50
CA CYS A 12 18.33 6.98 7.62
C CYS A 12 17.20 7.33 6.64
N CYS A 13 17.54 7.37 5.35
CA CYS A 13 16.67 7.73 4.23
C CYS A 13 16.54 9.24 3.94
N LEU A 14 17.66 9.99 3.87
CA LEU A 14 17.67 11.40 3.44
C LEU A 14 16.96 11.66 2.10
N ASN A 15 16.91 10.67 1.21
CA ASN A 15 16.19 10.75 -0.07
C ASN A 15 15.27 9.53 -0.21
N ARG A 16 13.99 9.72 0.10
CA ARG A 16 12.96 8.74 -0.24
C ARG A 16 12.52 8.91 -1.70
N LEU A 17 11.99 7.85 -2.28
CA LEU A 17 11.57 7.82 -3.68
C LEU A 17 10.48 8.87 -3.92
N VAL A 18 10.66 9.77 -4.88
CA VAL A 18 9.66 10.76 -5.31
C VAL A 18 9.80 11.00 -6.82
N ASN A 19 8.75 11.54 -7.45
CA ASN A 19 8.72 11.89 -8.87
C ASN A 19 9.11 10.73 -9.79
N PHE A 20 8.70 9.51 -9.41
CA PHE A 20 8.94 8.31 -10.20
C PHE A 20 7.78 8.04 -11.15
N THR A 21 8.04 7.20 -12.15
CA THR A 21 7.03 6.65 -13.05
C THR A 21 7.11 5.14 -12.97
N LEU A 22 5.97 4.48 -12.81
CA LEU A 22 5.85 3.03 -12.82
C LEU A 22 5.16 2.60 -14.12
N GLU A 23 5.75 1.63 -14.77
CA GLU A 23 5.29 1.01 -16.02
C GLU A 23 4.98 -0.47 -15.74
N ALA A 24 3.80 -0.94 -16.14
CA ALA A 24 3.39 -2.34 -15.98
C ALA A 24 2.92 -2.93 -17.32
N PHE A 25 3.38 -4.13 -17.67
CA PHE A 25 3.04 -4.81 -18.91
C PHE A 25 3.11 -6.34 -18.77
N SER A 26 2.54 -7.05 -19.74
CA SER A 26 2.56 -8.52 -19.77
C SER A 26 3.93 -9.03 -20.20
N ASP A 27 4.21 -9.09 -21.51
CA ASP A 27 5.39 -9.82 -22.02
C ASP A 27 6.41 -8.89 -22.68
N SER A 28 5.93 -7.85 -23.35
CA SER A 28 6.79 -6.84 -23.98
C SER A 28 6.29 -5.44 -23.61
N ARG A 29 7.16 -4.44 -23.73
CA ARG A 29 6.77 -3.03 -23.52
C ARG A 29 5.69 -2.54 -24.50
N LEU A 30 5.47 -3.29 -25.58
CA LEU A 30 4.44 -3.00 -26.59
C LEU A 30 3.10 -3.70 -26.27
N SER A 31 3.11 -4.72 -25.41
CA SER A 31 1.89 -5.37 -24.95
C SER A 31 1.21 -4.53 -23.88
N ARG A 32 -0.05 -4.15 -24.12
CA ARG A 32 -0.97 -3.43 -23.21
C ARG A 32 -0.30 -2.89 -21.94
N HIS A 33 0.05 -1.62 -21.97
CA HIS A 33 0.90 -0.96 -20.98
C HIS A 33 0.07 -0.09 -20.03
N TYR A 34 0.29 -0.23 -18.72
CA TYR A 34 -0.22 0.71 -17.71
C TYR A 34 0.92 1.61 -17.23
N THR A 35 0.62 2.90 -17.00
CA THR A 35 1.58 3.88 -16.51
C THR A 35 1.02 4.65 -15.33
N TYR A 36 1.72 4.59 -14.20
CA TYR A 36 1.50 5.45 -13.07
C TYR A 36 2.59 6.51 -12.99
N ARG A 37 2.21 7.76 -12.75
CA ARG A 37 3.15 8.84 -12.44
C ARG A 37 2.89 9.30 -11.02
N ASP A 38 3.92 9.32 -10.20
CA ASP A 38 3.85 9.90 -8.86
C ASP A 38 3.40 11.37 -8.99
N PRO A 39 2.27 11.76 -8.37
CA PRO A 39 1.80 13.14 -8.41
C PRO A 39 2.76 14.11 -7.70
N GLY A 40 3.73 13.58 -6.95
CA GLY A 40 4.63 14.35 -6.11
C GLY A 40 4.03 14.64 -4.74
N GLY A 41 4.76 15.39 -3.92
CA GLY A 41 4.39 15.66 -2.53
C GLY A 41 5.41 15.09 -1.54
N PRO A 42 5.04 14.97 -0.25
CA PRO A 42 5.93 14.40 0.75
C PRO A 42 6.21 12.94 0.42
N ALA A 43 7.47 12.55 0.60
CA ALA A 43 7.86 11.18 0.33
C ALA A 43 7.24 10.22 1.34
N GLN A 44 6.77 9.07 0.85
CA GLN A 44 6.09 8.07 1.65
C GLN A 44 7.03 6.90 1.99
N GLN A 45 6.68 6.17 3.05
CA GLN A 45 7.36 4.93 3.40
C GLN A 45 6.88 3.76 2.55
N VAL A 46 5.58 3.76 2.21
CA VAL A 46 4.92 2.75 1.40
C VAL A 46 4.15 3.48 0.30
N TYR A 47 4.27 3.01 -0.95
CA TYR A 47 3.55 3.56 -2.10
C TYR A 47 2.53 2.53 -2.58
N THR A 48 1.23 2.84 -2.43
CA THR A 48 0.13 2.00 -2.92
C THR A 48 -0.42 2.59 -4.21
N VAL A 49 -0.26 1.88 -5.32
CA VAL A 49 -0.74 2.29 -6.64
C VAL A 49 -1.93 1.43 -7.04
N VAL A 50 -3.10 2.06 -7.10
CA VAL A 50 -4.34 1.40 -7.53
C VAL A 50 -4.62 1.82 -8.98
N PRO A 51 -4.61 0.90 -9.94
CA PRO A 51 -4.89 1.25 -11.33
C PRO A 51 -6.30 1.78 -11.54
N SER A 52 -6.41 2.88 -12.27
CA SER A 52 -7.69 3.43 -12.74
C SER A 52 -7.54 3.86 -14.20
N PRO A 53 -8.26 3.24 -15.16
CA PRO A 53 -9.16 2.08 -14.97
C PRO A 53 -8.41 0.80 -14.58
N LEU A 54 -9.16 -0.19 -14.06
CA LEU A 54 -8.59 -1.50 -13.68
C LEU A 54 -7.89 -2.17 -14.86
N ILE A 55 -6.77 -2.82 -14.56
CA ILE A 55 -5.94 -3.50 -15.57
C ILE A 55 -6.57 -4.85 -15.92
N GLY A 56 -7.03 -4.99 -17.16
CA GLY A 56 -7.64 -6.23 -17.68
C GLY A 56 -6.64 -7.23 -18.30
N PHE A 57 -5.37 -7.21 -17.90
CA PHE A 57 -4.35 -8.13 -18.40
C PHE A 57 -3.40 -8.55 -17.27
N PRO A 58 -2.82 -9.77 -17.32
CA PRO A 58 -1.86 -10.19 -16.31
C PRO A 58 -0.59 -9.32 -16.39
N VAL A 59 -0.23 -8.67 -15.29
CA VAL A 59 1.04 -7.95 -15.16
C VAL A 59 2.13 -8.98 -14.85
N LYS A 60 3.12 -9.13 -15.74
CA LYS A 60 4.29 -9.99 -15.48
C LYS A 60 5.57 -9.19 -15.29
N ASN A 61 5.61 -7.95 -15.77
CA ASN A 61 6.77 -7.07 -15.69
C ASN A 61 6.36 -5.71 -15.14
N VAL A 62 7.18 -5.19 -14.21
CA VAL A 62 7.05 -3.84 -13.65
C VAL A 62 8.39 -3.12 -13.79
N LEU A 63 8.37 -1.91 -14.34
CA LEU A 63 9.51 -1.01 -14.44
C LEU A 63 9.29 0.25 -13.63
N ILE A 64 10.30 0.65 -12.86
CA ILE A 64 10.29 1.88 -12.08
C ILE A 64 11.34 2.84 -12.65
N HIS A 65 10.86 3.93 -13.23
CA HIS A 65 11.66 5.02 -13.75
C HIS A 65 11.77 6.12 -12.69
N VAL A 66 12.98 6.32 -12.17
CA VAL A 66 13.24 7.39 -11.20
C VAL A 66 13.85 8.59 -11.93
N ARG A 67 13.24 9.76 -11.78
CA ARG A 67 13.81 11.02 -12.27
C ARG A 67 14.93 11.45 -11.34
N LYS A 68 16.16 11.09 -11.67
CA LYS A 68 17.35 11.45 -10.88
C LYS A 68 17.93 12.78 -11.37
N ASN A 69 18.53 13.51 -10.42
CA ASN A 69 19.38 14.67 -10.72
C ASN A 69 20.88 14.29 -10.79
N ARG A 70 21.26 13.08 -10.37
CA ARG A 70 22.63 12.53 -10.46
C ARG A 70 22.65 11.10 -11.02
N GLN A 71 23.69 10.76 -11.76
CA GLN A 71 23.81 9.49 -12.50
C GLN A 71 24.09 8.24 -11.64
N ASN A 72 24.48 8.38 -10.37
CA ASN A 72 24.93 7.26 -9.53
C ASN A 72 24.03 6.91 -8.34
N ASP A 73 22.86 7.53 -8.19
CA ASP A 73 21.97 7.17 -7.07
C ASP A 73 21.37 5.78 -7.31
N ALA A 74 21.55 4.83 -6.40
CA ALA A 74 20.87 3.54 -6.47
C ALA A 74 19.49 3.64 -5.80
N VAL A 75 18.48 2.94 -6.35
CA VAL A 75 17.18 2.79 -5.68
C VAL A 75 17.23 1.48 -4.91
N THR A 76 17.02 1.54 -3.61
CA THR A 76 16.91 0.36 -2.74
C THR A 76 15.47 0.22 -2.30
N LEU A 77 14.86 -0.92 -2.60
CA LEU A 77 13.50 -1.27 -2.19
C LEU A 77 13.59 -2.45 -1.22
N CYS A 78 12.84 -2.40 -0.13
CA CYS A 78 12.78 -3.53 0.81
C CYS A 78 12.01 -4.69 0.20
N GLU A 79 10.77 -4.42 -0.23
CA GLU A 79 9.85 -5.41 -0.77
C GLU A 79 9.00 -4.75 -1.86
N VAL A 80 8.63 -5.53 -2.88
CA VAL A 80 7.73 -5.10 -3.96
C VAL A 80 6.67 -6.18 -4.13
N TYR A 81 5.41 -5.79 -3.94
CA TYR A 81 4.27 -6.67 -4.13
C TYR A 81 3.46 -6.23 -5.34
N ALA A 82 3.22 -7.16 -6.26
CA ALA A 82 2.30 -6.98 -7.37
C ALA A 82 1.17 -7.99 -7.20
N PHE A 83 -0.02 -7.50 -6.89
CA PHE A 83 -1.17 -8.35 -6.63
C PHE A 83 -2.07 -8.42 -7.85
N GLY A 84 -2.44 -9.64 -8.23
CA GLY A 84 -3.53 -9.90 -9.17
C GLY A 84 -4.81 -10.19 -8.39
N GLU A 85 -5.92 -9.60 -8.80
CA GLU A 85 -7.22 -9.86 -8.20
C GLU A 85 -7.81 -11.13 -8.82
N VAL A 86 -7.89 -12.22 -8.04
CA VAL A 86 -8.78 -13.35 -8.36
C VAL A 86 -10.19 -12.89 -8.06
N ALA A 87 -11.18 -13.22 -8.89
CA ALA A 87 -12.56 -12.79 -8.64
C ALA A 87 -13.12 -13.48 -7.37
N CYS A 88 -13.07 -12.81 -6.23
CA CYS A 88 -13.93 -13.10 -5.10
C CYS A 88 -15.31 -12.46 -5.31
N GLN A 89 -16.33 -13.01 -4.65
CA GLN A 89 -17.60 -12.30 -4.52
C GLN A 89 -17.35 -10.95 -3.82
N ALA A 90 -18.08 -9.92 -4.24
CA ALA A 90 -18.02 -8.60 -3.60
C ALA A 90 -18.15 -8.73 -2.08
N GLY A 91 -17.30 -8.02 -1.35
CA GLY A 91 -17.23 -8.09 0.10
C GLY A 91 -16.35 -9.21 0.67
N LYS A 92 -15.62 -9.98 -0.15
CA LYS A 92 -14.66 -10.99 0.33
C LYS A 92 -13.26 -10.84 -0.26
N PHE A 93 -12.26 -11.28 0.51
CA PHE A 93 -10.85 -11.33 0.12
C PHE A 93 -10.13 -12.56 0.71
N GLY A 94 -8.88 -12.76 0.31
CA GLY A 94 -8.06 -13.91 0.69
C GLY A 94 -7.88 -14.89 -0.48
N ARG A 95 -6.96 -15.85 -0.32
CA ARG A 95 -6.63 -16.81 -1.40
C ARG A 95 -7.80 -17.72 -1.77
N GLN A 96 -8.70 -17.92 -0.82
CA GLN A 96 -9.91 -18.73 -0.90
C GLN A 96 -11.18 -17.91 -0.64
N CYS A 97 -11.10 -16.58 -0.71
CA CYS A 97 -12.18 -15.67 -0.33
C CYS A 97 -12.68 -15.93 1.11
N GLU A 98 -11.76 -16.23 2.01
CA GLU A 98 -12.02 -16.67 3.37
C GLU A 98 -12.27 -15.52 4.36
N HIS A 99 -11.95 -14.28 3.97
CA HIS A 99 -12.09 -13.10 4.80
C HIS A 99 -13.15 -12.14 4.25
N ASP A 100 -13.81 -11.42 5.14
CA ASP A 100 -14.81 -10.41 4.80
C ASP A 100 -14.18 -9.00 4.79
N CYS A 101 -14.50 -8.20 3.78
CA CYS A 101 -14.04 -6.81 3.66
C CYS A 101 -14.69 -5.93 4.75
N ASN A 102 -13.93 -5.01 5.37
CA ASN A 102 -14.47 -4.01 6.29
C ASN A 102 -14.27 -2.59 5.73
N CYS A 103 -14.92 -2.30 4.60
CA CYS A 103 -14.82 -1.01 3.92
C CYS A 103 -15.84 0.01 4.40
N VAL A 104 -15.54 1.30 4.23
CA VAL A 104 -16.52 2.38 4.46
C VAL A 104 -17.74 2.19 3.57
N ASP A 105 -17.51 1.97 2.27
CA ASP A 105 -18.57 1.57 1.35
C ASP A 105 -18.73 0.04 1.38
N GLN A 106 -19.80 -0.45 1.99
CA GLN A 106 -20.08 -1.89 2.06
C GLN A 106 -20.43 -2.52 0.70
N THR A 107 -20.68 -1.69 -0.32
CA THR A 107 -20.97 -2.15 -1.68
C THR A 107 -19.73 -2.23 -2.57
N GLU A 108 -18.59 -1.68 -2.12
CA GLU A 108 -17.34 -1.76 -2.86
C GLU A 108 -16.67 -3.13 -2.70
N ALA A 109 -15.91 -3.54 -3.72
CA ALA A 109 -15.03 -4.68 -3.61
C ALA A 109 -13.69 -4.22 -3.01
N CYS A 110 -13.26 -4.84 -1.90
CA CYS A 110 -11.90 -4.66 -1.42
C CYS A 110 -10.90 -5.43 -2.29
N PHE A 111 -9.62 -5.08 -2.20
CA PHE A 111 -8.56 -5.76 -2.92
C PHE A 111 -8.47 -7.21 -2.47
N VAL A 112 -8.72 -8.16 -3.38
CA VAL A 112 -8.85 -9.58 -3.03
C VAL A 112 -7.59 -10.16 -2.36
N SER A 113 -6.41 -9.64 -2.68
CA SER A 113 -5.16 -10.11 -2.11
C SER A 113 -4.83 -9.54 -0.73
N THR A 114 -5.32 -8.34 -0.40
CA THR A 114 -4.93 -7.62 0.81
C THR A 114 -6.08 -7.29 1.74
N GLY A 115 -7.32 -7.30 1.30
CA GLY A 115 -8.49 -6.82 2.07
C GLY A 115 -8.63 -5.30 2.08
N GLY A 116 -7.68 -4.57 1.51
CA GLY A 116 -7.67 -3.12 1.53
C GLY A 116 -8.80 -2.49 0.73
N CYS A 117 -9.32 -1.38 1.24
CA CYS A 117 -10.51 -0.71 0.72
C CYS A 117 -10.13 0.61 0.02
N PRO A 118 -10.50 0.82 -1.26
CA PRO A 118 -10.30 2.10 -1.94
C PRO A 118 -10.95 3.29 -1.22
N SER A 119 -12.12 3.08 -0.60
CA SER A 119 -12.82 4.11 0.21
C SER A 119 -12.25 4.28 1.63
N GLY A 120 -11.32 3.42 2.05
CA GLY A 120 -10.82 3.33 3.41
C GLY A 120 -11.64 2.38 4.30
N CYS A 121 -11.20 2.24 5.56
CA CYS A 121 -11.76 1.25 6.48
C CYS A 121 -13.03 1.72 7.19
N ALA A 122 -13.96 0.79 7.41
CA ALA A 122 -15.14 0.99 8.22
C ALA A 122 -14.78 1.44 9.65
N ALA A 123 -15.73 2.11 10.32
CA ALA A 123 -15.54 2.55 11.69
C ALA A 123 -15.17 1.37 12.62
N GLY A 124 -14.10 1.53 13.39
CA GLY A 124 -13.58 0.48 14.27
C GLY A 124 -12.57 -0.46 13.61
N TYR A 125 -12.26 -0.28 12.32
CA TYR A 125 -11.23 -1.03 11.61
C TYR A 125 -10.08 -0.12 11.15
N THR A 126 -8.89 -0.69 11.08
CA THR A 126 -7.66 -0.01 10.65
C THR A 126 -6.69 -1.00 10.00
N GLY A 127 -5.52 -0.51 9.60
CA GLY A 127 -4.55 -1.26 8.82
C GLY A 127 -4.79 -1.13 7.31
N GLU A 128 -3.82 -1.59 6.52
CA GLU A 128 -3.93 -1.58 5.05
C GLU A 128 -4.95 -2.59 4.52
N ASP A 129 -5.26 -3.61 5.32
CA ASP A 129 -6.22 -4.68 5.03
C ASP A 129 -7.62 -4.40 5.60
N CYS A 130 -7.78 -3.31 6.36
CA CYS A 130 -8.99 -3.02 7.13
C CYS A 130 -9.46 -4.20 8.00
N TYR A 131 -8.55 -5.05 8.47
CA TYR A 131 -8.88 -6.23 9.25
C TYR A 131 -8.55 -6.08 10.73
N THR A 132 -7.69 -5.11 11.07
CA THR A 132 -7.30 -4.84 12.46
C THR A 132 -8.37 -4.02 13.17
N LEU A 133 -8.88 -4.53 14.30
CA LEU A 133 -9.82 -3.78 15.13
C LEU A 133 -9.12 -2.64 15.90
N LEU A 134 -9.71 -1.44 15.85
CA LEU A 134 -9.40 -0.34 16.75
C LEU A 134 -10.02 -0.63 18.11
N VAL A 135 -9.31 -1.38 18.94
CA VAL A 135 -9.67 -1.54 20.35
C VAL A 135 -9.31 -0.26 21.13
N PRO A 136 -10.27 0.37 21.82
CA PRO A 136 -9.94 1.48 22.72
C PRO A 136 -8.97 0.97 23.79
N TYR A 137 -7.94 1.76 24.12
CA TYR A 137 -6.97 1.41 25.16
C TYR A 137 -7.62 1.02 26.49
N SER A 138 -8.80 1.56 26.81
CA SER A 138 -9.60 1.22 27.99
C SER A 138 -10.12 -0.23 28.01
N VAL A 139 -10.31 -0.85 26.85
CA VAL A 139 -10.79 -2.24 26.72
C VAL A 139 -9.62 -3.24 26.75
N LEU A 140 -8.44 -2.85 26.25
CA LEU A 140 -7.21 -3.66 26.35
C LEU A 140 -6.80 -3.95 27.81
N THR A 141 -7.06 -3.03 28.73
CA THR A 141 -6.83 -3.24 30.17
C THR A 141 -7.77 -4.30 30.77
N CYS A 142 -9.02 -4.41 30.32
CA CYS A 142 -9.94 -5.48 30.76
C CYS A 142 -9.57 -6.87 30.22
N LEU A 143 -8.89 -6.96 29.07
CA LEU A 143 -8.46 -8.25 28.51
C LEU A 143 -7.17 -8.78 29.15
N ARG A 144 -6.29 -7.89 29.65
CA ARG A 144 -5.07 -8.29 30.38
C ARG A 144 -5.30 -8.53 31.87
N HIS A 145 -6.36 -7.97 32.44
CA HIS A 145 -6.80 -8.26 33.78
C HIS A 145 -8.18 -8.90 33.69
N ILE A 146 -8.21 -10.23 33.71
CA ILE A 146 -9.40 -11.06 33.88
C ILE A 146 -10.36 -10.37 34.86
N CYS A 147 -11.57 -10.06 34.40
CA CYS A 147 -12.69 -9.63 35.25
C CYS A 147 -13.04 -10.70 36.28
#